data_AF-A0A0F2L7T0-F1
#
_entry.id   AF-A0A0F2L7T0-F1
#
_cell.length_a   1.000
_cell.length_b   1.000
_cell.length_c   1.000
_cell.angle_alpha   90.00
_cell.angle_beta   90.00
_cell.angle_gamma   90.00
#
_symmetry.space_group_name_H-M   'P 1'
#
loop_
_entity.id
_entity.type
_entity.pdbx_description
1 polymer ?
#
loop_
_entity_poly.entity_id
_entity_poly.type
_entity_poly.pdbx_seq_one_letter_code
_entity_poly.pdbx_strand_id
1 'polypeptide(L)' 'MVKTNFNSRKAVFVRRLVEEGKNDRVDFDIYDFLLAFNKSLSDYYTTSSCSGRIAIAKAPRLSYSKGS' A
#
# COMPACT_ATOMS: atom_id res chain seq x y z
N MET A 1 -13.97 -2.50 -23.45
CA MET A 1 -12.51 -2.56 -23.65
C MET A 1 -11.92 -3.52 -22.61
N VAL A 2 -11.32 -4.64 -23.02
CA VAL A 2 -10.76 -5.62 -22.07
C VAL A 2 -9.45 -5.07 -21.51
N LYS A 3 -9.47 -4.52 -20.28
CA LYS A 3 -8.27 -4.03 -19.60
C LYS A 3 -7.46 -5.18 -18.98
N THR A 4 -7.00 -6.13 -19.80
CA THR A 4 -6.30 -7.35 -19.33
C THR A 4 -5.08 -7.04 -18.46
N ASN A 5 -4.20 -6.13 -18.89
CA ASN A 5 -3.00 -5.77 -18.11
C ASN A 5 -3.34 -5.12 -16.76
N PHE A 6 -4.31 -4.20 -16.75
CA PHE A 6 -4.77 -3.54 -15.53
C PHE A 6 -5.32 -4.56 -14.53
N ASN A 7 -6.18 -5.46 -14.99
CA ASN A 7 -6.77 -6.50 -14.14
C ASN A 7 -5.70 -7.43 -13.57
N SER A 8 -4.72 -7.84 -14.38
CA SER A 8 -3.60 -8.67 -13.92
C SER A 8 -2.76 -7.94 -12.86
N ARG A 9 -2.45 -6.65 -13.05
CA ARG A 9 -1.70 -5.86 -12.06
C ARG A 9 -2.50 -5.67 -10.77
N LYS A 10 -3.78 -5.31 -10.89
CA LYS A 10 -4.69 -5.19 -9.75
C LYS A 10 -4.73 -6.49 -8.96
N ALA A 11 -4.89 -7.63 -9.62
CA ALA A 11 -4.90 -8.94 -8.96
C ALA A 11 -3.62 -9.20 -8.16
N VAL A 12 -2.44 -8.85 -8.71
CA VAL A 12 -1.15 -8.99 -8.01
C VAL A 12 -1.09 -8.12 -6.75
N PHE A 13 -1.45 -6.84 -6.84
CA PHE A 13 -1.38 -5.94 -5.69
C PHE A 13 -2.43 -6.25 -4.63
N VAL A 14 -3.65 -6.64 -5.02
CA VAL A 14 -4.69 -7.06 -4.08
C VAL A 14 -4.30 -8.35 -3.37
N ARG A 15 -3.73 -9.33 -4.08
CA ARG A 15 -3.21 -10.55 -3.45
C ARG A 15 -2.14 -10.20 -2.42
N ARG A 16 -1.20 -9.33 -2.78
CA ARG A 16 -0.14 -8.87 -1.86
C ARG A 16 -0.72 -8.15 -0.63
N LEU A 17 -1.70 -7.27 -0.79
CA LEU A 17 -2.37 -6.62 0.34
C LEU A 17 -2.94 -7.65 1.33
N VAL A 18 -3.61 -8.69 0.83
CA VAL A 18 -4.17 -9.76 1.66
C VAL A 18 -3.06 -10.57 2.35
N GLU A 19 -1.99 -10.91 1.65
CA GLU A 19 -0.85 -11.65 2.20
C GLU A 19 -0.10 -10.84 3.28
N GLU A 20 0.22 -9.57 3.03
CA GLU A 20 0.91 -8.73 4.01
C GLU A 20 0.00 -8.40 5.21
N GLY A 21 -1.31 -8.23 4.98
CA GLY A 21 -2.29 -8.03 6.05
C GLY A 21 -2.39 -9.22 7.00
N LYS A 22 -2.31 -10.46 6.48
CA LYS A 22 -2.25 -11.68 7.32
C LYS A 22 -0.98 -11.79 8.16
N ASN A 23 0.07 -11.08 7.79
CA ASN A 23 1.37 -11.08 8.48
C ASN A 23 1.55 -9.85 9.38
N ASP A 24 0.48 -9.07 9.63
CA ASP A 24 0.51 -7.83 10.42
C ASP A 24 1.54 -6.79 9.93
N ARG A 25 1.78 -6.76 8.62
CA ARG A 25 2.73 -5.83 7.97
C ARG A 25 2.05 -4.61 7.34
N VAL A 26 0.73 -4.60 7.31
CA VAL A 26 -0.07 -3.45 6.86
C VAL A 26 -0.56 -2.71 8.09
N ASP A 27 -0.45 -1.39 8.10
CA ASP A 27 -0.93 -0.56 9.20
C ASP A 27 -2.42 -0.88 9.49
N PHE A 28 -2.71 -1.27 10.72
CA PHE A 28 -4.00 -1.84 11.12
C PHE A 28 -5.17 -0.87 10.92
N ASP A 29 -4.89 0.43 10.99
CA ASP A 29 -5.85 1.53 10.89
C ASP A 29 -6.31 1.81 9.44
N ILE A 30 -5.58 1.34 8.43
CA ILE A 30 -5.96 1.49 7.02
C ILE A 30 -6.22 0.17 6.31
N TYR A 31 -5.95 -0.98 6.92
CA TYR A 31 -6.11 -2.28 6.26
C TYR A 31 -7.52 -2.51 5.69
N ASP A 32 -8.55 -2.31 6.51
CA ASP A 32 -9.95 -2.48 6.09
C ASP A 32 -10.36 -1.49 5.01
N PHE A 33 -9.86 -0.25 5.10
CA PHE A 33 -10.06 0.76 4.07
C PHE A 33 -9.46 0.31 2.74
N LEU A 34 -8.22 -0.18 2.73
CA LEU A 34 -7.54 -0.64 1.52
C LEU A 34 -8.29 -1.85 0.90
N LEU A 35 -8.78 -2.79 1.72
CA LEU A 35 -9.59 -3.91 1.24
C LEU A 35 -10.89 -3.42 0.59
N ALA A 36 -11.63 -2.54 1.27
CA ALA A 36 -12.87 -1.98 0.76
C ALA A 36 -12.65 -1.18 -0.53
N PHE A 37 -11.61 -0.35 -0.60
CA PHE A 37 -11.26 0.44 -1.79
C PHE A 37 -10.99 -0.45 -2.99
N ASN A 38 -10.12 -1.46 -2.83
CA ASN A 38 -9.75 -2.35 -3.92
C ASN A 38 -10.91 -3.24 -4.40
N LYS A 39 -11.82 -3.61 -3.49
CA LYS A 39 -13.03 -4.40 -3.79
C LYS A 39 -14.10 -3.56 -4.49
N SER A 40 -14.33 -2.33 -4.04
CA SER A 40 -15.47 -1.52 -4.48
C SER A 40 -15.22 -0.74 -5.76
N LEU A 41 -13.96 -0.40 -6.08
CA LEU A 41 -13.63 0.45 -7.22
C LEU A 41 -12.97 -0.35 -8.35
N SER A 42 -13.70 -0.63 -9.42
CA SER A 42 -13.22 -1.44 -10.56
C SER A 42 -12.01 -0.86 -11.27
N ASP A 43 -11.97 0.47 -11.42
CA ASP A 43 -10.96 1.18 -12.21
C ASP A 43 -9.76 1.68 -11.40
N TYR A 44 -9.68 1.29 -10.12
CA TYR A 44 -8.60 1.66 -9.21
C TYR A 44 -8.04 0.44 -8.48
N TYR A 45 -6.79 0.55 -8.04
CA TYR A 45 -6.17 -0.36 -7.09
C TYR A 45 -5.08 0.37 -6.30
N THR A 46 -4.79 -0.07 -5.09
CA THR A 46 -3.72 0.49 -4.25
C THR A 46 -2.42 -0.29 -4.40
N THR A 47 -1.31 0.32 -4.03
CA THR A 47 0.03 -0.32 -4.01
C THR A 47 0.63 -0.17 -2.60
N SER A 48 1.86 0.33 -2.45
CA SER A 48 2.42 0.67 -1.15
C SER A 48 1.65 1.85 -0.55
N SER A 49 1.21 1.73 0.69
CA SER A 49 0.46 2.75 1.42
C SER A 49 0.86 2.71 2.89
N CYS A 50 0.65 3.82 3.60
CA CYS A 50 0.87 3.94 5.04
C CYS A 50 -0.15 4.91 5.64
N SER A 51 -0.39 4.80 6.94
CA SER A 51 -1.37 5.62 7.65
C SER A 51 -0.77 6.81 8.41
N GLY A 52 0.55 6.94 8.35
CA GLY A 52 1.30 7.94 9.12
C GLY A 52 2.08 7.28 10.25
N ARG A 53 3.10 7.97 10.74
CA ARG A 53 3.96 7.47 11.83
C ARG A 53 4.59 8.60 12.61
N ILE A 54 4.80 8.38 13.90
CA ILE A 54 5.70 9.20 14.71
C ILE A 54 7.05 8.47 14.72
N ALA A 55 8.12 9.18 14.36
CA ALA A 55 9.46 8.61 14.31
C ALA A 55 10.47 9.56 14.98
N ILE A 56 11.40 8.99 15.74
CA ILE A 56 12.58 9.69 16.25
C ILE A 56 13.76 9.24 15.39
N ALA A 57 14.43 10.19 14.74
CA ALA A 57 15.54 9.91 13.84
C ALA A 57 16.69 10.91 14.05
N LYS A 58 17.93 10.44 13.87
CA LYS A 58 19.11 11.30 13.75
C LYS A 58 19.50 11.35 12.28
N ALA A 59 19.47 12.54 11.68
CA ALA A 59 19.83 12.74 10.28
C ALA A 59 20.62 14.05 10.09
N PRO A 60 21.50 14.15 9.07
CA PRO A 60 22.20 15.39 8.76
C PRO A 60 21.26 16.55 8.36
N ARG A 61 20.09 16.23 7.80
CA ARG A 61 19.04 17.20 7.41
C ARG A 61 17.67 16.52 7.39
N LEU A 62 16.59 17.28 7.57
CA LEU A 62 15.21 16.77 7.65
C LEU A 62 14.75 16.05 6.37
N SER A 63 15.22 16.48 5.19
CA SER A 63 14.85 15.91 3.89
C SER A 63 15.77 14.77 3.44
N TYR A 64 16.60 14.22 4.33
CA TYR A 64 17.62 13.24 3.96
C TYR A 64 16.98 11.88 3.65
N SER A 65 16.63 11.64 2.39
CA SER A 65 16.03 10.37 1.95
C SER A 65 17.05 9.30 1.58
N LYS A 66 18.32 9.67 1.34
CA LYS A 66 19.43 8.74 1.10
C LYS A 66 20.75 9.30 1.65
N GLY A 67 21.49 8.42 2.32
CA GLY A 67 22.90 8.57 2.66
C GLY A 67 23.73 9.01 1.45
N SER A 68 24.63 9.99 1.63
CA SER A 68 25.83 10.16 0.81
C SER A 68 26.55 8.83 0.59
#